data_AF-R9J6E6-F1
#
_entry.id   AF-R9J6E6-F1
#
_cell.length_a   1.000
_cell.length_b   1.000
_cell.length_c   1.000
_cell.angle_alpha   90.00
_cell.angle_beta   90.00
_cell.angle_gamma   90.00
#
_symmetry.space_group_name_H-M   'P 1'
#
loop_
_entity.id
_entity.type
_entity.pdbx_description
1 polymer ?
#
loop_
_entity_poly.entity_id
_entity_poly.type
_entity_poly.pdbx_seq_one_letter_code
_entity_poly.pdbx_strand_id
1 'polypeptide(L)' 'MLMELYDEQEVLRSYVESERYEAENIIKIGTAKRFLRMGRLSIEEIAEGTGLTVEEVEELQKELLQPV' A
#
# COMPACT_ATOMS: atom_id res chain seq x y z
N MET A 1 -38.08 10.26 23.19
CA MET A 1 -36.75 9.60 23.28
C MET A 1 -36.26 9.48 21.85
N LEU A 2 -35.29 10.32 21.47
CA LEU A 2 -34.77 10.41 20.11
C LEU A 2 -33.58 9.45 19.99
N MET A 3 -33.86 8.23 19.54
CA MET A 3 -32.88 7.40 18.86
C MET A 3 -33.46 7.12 17.47
N GLU A 4 -33.48 8.15 16.64
CA GLU A 4 -33.59 7.98 15.21
C GLU A 4 -32.26 7.38 14.76
N LEU A 5 -32.30 6.15 14.27
CA LEU A 5 -31.14 5.43 13.75
C LEU A 5 -30.51 6.25 12.61
N TYR A 6 -29.33 6.79 12.87
CA TYR A 6 -28.52 7.46 11.87
C TYR A 6 -28.06 6.48 10.78
N ASP A 7 -28.47 6.77 9.54
CA ASP A 7 -27.78 6.58 8.26
C ASP A 7 -26.97 5.29 8.02
N GLU A 8 -27.65 4.25 7.52
CA GLU A 8 -27.04 3.11 6.82
C GLU A 8 -26.21 3.51 5.57
N GLN A 9 -26.24 4.78 5.14
CA GLN A 9 -25.50 5.29 3.99
C GLN A 9 -24.00 5.55 4.26
N GLU A 10 -23.60 5.78 5.51
CA GLU A 10 -22.19 6.10 5.84
C GLU A 10 -21.28 4.86 5.86
N VAL A 11 -21.83 3.69 6.23
CA VAL A 11 -21.06 2.43 6.27
C VAL A 11 -20.61 2.04 4.86
N LEU A 12 -21.46 2.27 3.85
CA LEU A 12 -21.18 1.89 2.46
C LEU A 12 -20.11 2.76 1.78
N ARG A 13 -19.90 4.02 2.17
CA ARG A 13 -18.80 4.84 1.60
C ARG A 13 -17.43 4.38 2.09
N SER A 14 -17.33 4.02 3.37
CA SER A 14 -16.08 3.57 3.99
C SER A 14 -15.53 2.30 3.32
N TYR A 15 -16.39 1.35 2.95
CA TYR A 15 -15.97 0.11 2.29
C TYR A 15 -15.39 0.34 0.88
N VAL A 16 -15.99 1.25 0.08
CA VAL A 16 -15.54 1.50 -1.30
C VAL A 16 -14.22 2.27 -1.35
N GLU A 17 -13.96 3.16 -0.39
CA GLU A 17 -12.68 3.88 -0.30
C GLU A 17 -11.54 2.98 0.21
N SER A 18 -11.82 2.05 1.12
CA SER A 18 -10.83 1.08 1.62
C SER A 18 -10.34 0.13 0.52
N GLU A 19 -11.24 -0.41 -0.31
CA GLU A 19 -10.83 -1.34 -1.38
C GLU A 19 -9.94 -0.67 -2.43
N ARG A 20 -10.18 0.61 -2.74
CA ARG A 20 -9.36 1.37 -3.68
C ARG A 20 -7.98 1.68 -3.10
N TYR A 21 -7.93 2.05 -1.83
CA TYR A 21 -6.67 2.33 -1.14
C TYR A 21 -5.81 1.06 -0.99
N GLU A 22 -6.44 -0.08 -0.68
CA GLU A 22 -5.76 -1.38 -0.64
C GLU A 22 -5.27 -1.81 -2.03
N ALA A 23 -6.09 -1.65 -3.07
CA ALA A 23 -5.70 -2.00 -4.44
C ALA A 23 -4.52 -1.16 -4.94
N GLU A 24 -4.53 0.15 -4.69
CA GLU A 24 -3.42 1.03 -5.03
C GLU A 24 -2.14 0.64 -4.27
N ASN A 25 -2.25 0.33 -2.98
CA ASN A 25 -1.09 -0.07 -2.18
C ASN A 25 -0.50 -1.42 -2.64
N ILE A 26 -1.35 -2.39 -2.99
CA ILE A 26 -0.90 -3.68 -3.55
C ILE A 26 -0.12 -3.47 -4.86
N ILE A 27 -0.58 -2.57 -5.73
CA ILE A 27 0.12 -2.26 -6.99
C ILE A 27 1.48 -1.60 -6.73
N LYS A 28 1.55 -0.65 -5.79
CA LYS A 28 2.80 0.02 -5.39
C LYS A 28 3.81 -0.98 -4.84
N ILE A 29 3.40 -1.82 -3.88
CA ILE A 29 4.23 -2.87 -3.28
C ILE A 29 4.70 -3.87 -4.33
N GLY A 30 3.81 -4.34 -5.21
CA GLY A 30 4.15 -5.28 -6.28
C GLY A 30 5.21 -4.71 -7.24
N THR A 31 5.09 -3.42 -7.55
CA THR A 31 6.03 -2.70 -8.42
C THR A 31 7.39 -2.51 -7.73
N ALA A 32 7.40 -2.08 -6.47
CA ALA A 32 8.61 -1.93 -5.66
C ALA A 32 9.36 -3.26 -5.53
N LYS A 33 8.67 -4.36 -5.20
CA LYS A 33 9.27 -5.70 -5.12
C LYS A 33 9.89 -6.13 -6.46
N ARG A 34 9.28 -5.77 -7.60
CA ARG A 34 9.84 -6.06 -8.94
C ARG A 34 11.11 -5.23 -9.20
N PHE A 35 11.13 -3.96 -8.86
CA PHE A 35 12.31 -3.11 -9.00
C PHE A 35 13.47 -3.56 -8.09
N LEU A 36 13.17 -3.90 -6.83
CA LEU A 36 14.14 -4.47 -5.90
C LEU A 36 14.77 -5.76 -6.45
N ARG A 37 13.96 -6.67 -7.02
CA ARG A 37 14.48 -7.88 -7.68
C ARG A 37 15.31 -7.61 -8.94
N MET A 38 15.02 -6.52 -9.66
CA MET A 38 15.81 -6.13 -10.83
C MET A 38 17.20 -5.60 -10.43
N GLY A 39 17.34 -4.99 -9.24
CA GLY A 39 18.61 -4.51 -8.71
C GLY A 39 19.25 -3.37 -9.53
N ARG A 40 18.43 -2.61 -10.28
CA ARG A 40 18.87 -1.54 -11.20
C ARG A 40 18.57 -0.12 -10.70
N LEU A 41 17.77 0.00 -9.64
CA LEU A 41 17.34 1.26 -9.05
C LEU A 41 17.74 1.27 -7.58
N SER A 42 18.11 2.45 -7.07
CA SER A 42 18.29 2.71 -5.64
C SER A 42 16.97 2.66 -4.87
N ILE A 43 17.04 2.56 -3.54
CA ILE A 43 15.85 2.53 -2.68
C ILE A 43 15.05 3.84 -2.84
N GLU A 44 15.76 4.95 -2.95
CA GLU A 44 15.20 6.29 -3.12
C GLU A 44 14.47 6.43 -4.46
N GLU A 45 15.07 5.96 -5.56
CA GLU A 45 14.43 5.94 -6.89
C GLU A 45 13.18 5.05 -6.92
N ILE A 46 13.20 3.93 -6.18
CA ILE A 46 12.05 3.04 -6.08
C ILE A 46 10.93 3.69 -5.25
N ALA A 47 11.26 4.34 -4.14
CA ALA A 47 10.32 5.08 -3.31
C ALA A 47 9.63 6.18 -4.13
N GLU A 48 10.41 7.01 -4.82
CA GLU A 48 9.89 8.07 -5.71
C GLU A 48 9.02 7.49 -6.84
N GLY A 49 9.48 6.43 -7.52
CA GLY A 49 8.78 5.84 -8.66
C GLY A 49 7.51 5.06 -8.31
N THR A 50 7.36 4.63 -7.05
CA THR A 50 6.18 3.88 -6.57
C THR A 50 5.27 4.71 -5.67
N GLY A 51 5.72 5.88 -5.21
CA GLY A 51 5.01 6.68 -4.21
C GLY A 51 4.89 5.96 -2.86
N LEU A 52 5.89 5.13 -2.55
CA LEU A 52 6.13 4.56 -1.22
C LEU A 52 7.18 5.41 -0.50
N THR A 53 7.23 5.32 0.82
CA THR A 53 8.32 5.88 1.61
C THR A 53 9.60 5.06 1.46
N VAL A 54 10.74 5.67 1.76
CA VAL A 54 12.04 4.98 1.76
C VAL A 54 12.00 3.82 2.77
N GLU A 55 11.45 4.04 3.98
CA GLU A 55 11.32 3.00 4.99
C GLU A 55 10.47 1.81 4.51
N GLU A 56 9.35 2.05 3.82
CA GLU A 56 8.52 0.97 3.26
C GLU A 56 9.31 0.14 2.24
N VAL A 57 10.11 0.78 1.38
CA VAL A 57 10.93 0.06 0.38
C VAL A 57 12.05 -0.72 1.04
N GLU A 58 12.67 -0.21 2.11
CA GLU A 58 13.66 -0.94 2.90
C GLU A 58 13.07 -2.18 3.58
N GLU A 59 11.88 -2.07 4.18
CA GLU A 59 11.19 -3.21 4.78
C GLU A 59 10.85 -4.27 3.73
N LEU A 60 10.39 -3.86 2.54
CA LEU A 60 10.14 -4.76 1.40
C LEU A 60 11.43 -5.45 0.92
N GLN A 61 12.56 -4.76 0.95
CA GLN A 61 13.86 -5.35 0.62
C GLN A 61 14.27 -6.38 1.68
N LYS A 62 14.10 -6.06 2.97
CA LYS A 62 14.36 -7.00 4.07
C LYS A 62 13.50 -8.25 3.90
N GLU A 63 12.17 -8.12 3.70
CA GLU A 63 11.25 -9.22 3.38
C GLU A 63 11.73 -10.13 2.25
N LEU A 64 12.29 -9.57 1.18
CA LEU A 64 12.80 -10.34 0.04
C LEU A 64 14.12 -11.07 0.34
N LEU A 65 14.89 -10.59 1.31
CA LEU A 65 16.19 -11.16 1.70
C LEU A 65 16.10 -12.16 2.86
N GLN A 66 14.96 -12.24 3.54
CA GLN A 66 14.77 -13.20 4.64
C GLN A 66 14.73 -14.63 4.07
N PRO A 67 15.61 -15.55 4.49
CA PRO A 67 15.53 -16.95 4.09
C PRO A 67 14.28 -17.59 4.72
N VAL A 68 13.50 -18.31 3.91
CA VAL A 68 12.37 -19.16 4.34
C VAL A 68 12.90 -20.39 5.08
#